data_AF-A0A4P8PMA2-F1
#
_entry.id   AF-A0A4P8PMA2-F1
#
_cell.length_a   1.000
_cell.length_b   1.000
_cell.length_c   1.000
_cell.angle_alpha   90.00
_cell.angle_beta   90.00
_cell.angle_gamma   90.00
#
_symmetry.space_group_name_H-M   'P 1'
#
loop_
_entity.id
_entity.type
_entity.pdbx_description
1 polymer ?
#
loop_
_entity_poly.entity_id
_entity_poly.type
_entity_poly.pdbx_seq_one_letter_code
_entity_poly.pdbx_strand_id
1 'polypeptide(L)'
;MQPVECGACGNRVLVEKYSATHTSTQWLEDAETACAEFRAAAADGTHSMYVRTCGALGKSIDEAVAEGRLGESYRTVPVAGSTDEVRPYS
;
A
#
# COMPACT_ATOMS: atom_id res chain seq x y z
N MET A 1 1.55 9.54 0.52
CA MET A 1 1.56 8.30 -0.29
C MET A 1 2.66 8.39 -1.36
N GLN A 2 3.37 7.29 -1.61
CA GLN A 2 4.44 7.16 -2.62
C GLN A 2 4.06 6.09 -3.66
N PRO A 3 4.47 6.24 -4.92
CA PRO A 3 4.18 5.26 -5.96
C PRO A 3 5.01 3.98 -5.78
N VAL A 4 4.37 2.81 -5.91
CA VAL A 4 5.01 1.49 -5.97
C VAL A 4 4.47 0.75 -7.19
N GLU A 5 5.38 0.14 -7.95
CA GLU A 5 5.04 -0.74 -9.06
C GLU A 5 5.01 -2.20 -8.58
N CYS A 6 3.96 -2.93 -8.93
CA CYS A 6 3.90 -4.36 -8.64
C CYS A 6 4.86 -5.14 -9.55
N GLY A 7 5.79 -5.91 -8.98
CA GLY A 7 6.75 -6.69 -9.75
C GLY A 7 6.15 -7.81 -10.62
N ALA A 8 4.87 -8.16 -10.44
CA ALA A 8 4.20 -9.18 -11.24
C ALA A 8 3.27 -8.61 -12.33
N CYS A 9 2.41 -7.66 -11.98
CA CYS A 9 1.45 -7.10 -12.95
C CYS A 9 1.86 -5.74 -13.54
N GLY A 10 2.93 -5.11 -13.04
CA GLY A 10 3.38 -3.80 -13.50
C GLY A 10 2.45 -2.65 -13.15
N ASN A 11 1.33 -2.90 -12.46
CA ASN A 11 0.42 -1.82 -12.08
C ASN A 11 1.10 -0.90 -11.07
N ARG A 12 0.93 0.41 -11.28
CA ARG A 12 1.43 1.45 -10.40
C ARG A 12 0.33 1.88 -9.44
N VAL A 13 0.55 1.63 -8.15
CA VAL A 13 -0.35 2.01 -7.07
C VAL A 13 0.26 3.07 -6.17
N LEU A 14 -0.56 3.87 -5.51
CA LEU A 14 -0.10 4.78 -4.46
C LEU A 14 -0.17 4.07 -3.11
N VAL A 15 0.95 4.09 -2.38
CA VAL A 15 1.11 3.36 -1.12
C VAL A 15 1.45 4.33 0.00
N GLU A 16 0.84 4.10 1.15
CA GLU A 16 1.28 4.68 2.41
C GLU A 16 1.41 3.58 3.45
N LYS A 17 2.62 3.42 3.98
CA LYS A 17 2.95 2.43 5.01
C LYS A 17 2.86 3.13 6.36
N TYR A 18 2.04 2.63 7.28
CA TYR A 18 1.94 3.18 8.64
C TYR A 18 2.63 2.30 9.68
N SER A 19 2.76 1.01 9.39
CA SER A 19 3.50 0.03 10.19
C SER A 19 3.74 -1.24 9.36
N ALA A 20 4.49 -2.20 9.91
CA ALA A 20 4.69 -3.53 9.31
C ALA A 20 3.39 -4.18 8.80
N THR A 21 2.27 -4.06 9.54
CA THR A 21 0.99 -4.72 9.21
C THR A 21 -0.08 -3.76 8.68
N HIS A 22 0.14 -2.44 8.71
CA HIS A 22 -0.83 -1.46 8.26
C HIS A 22 -0.32 -0.68 7.04
N THR A 23 -0.96 -0.94 5.90
CA THR A 23 -0.67 -0.28 4.63
C THR A 23 -1.97 0.21 4.01
N SER A 24 -1.99 1.45 3.54
CA SER A 24 -3.02 1.97 2.66
C SER A 24 -2.54 1.91 1.22
N THR A 25 -3.36 1.33 0.34
CA THR A 25 -3.08 1.22 -1.10
C THR A 25 -4.22 1.84 -1.88
N GLN A 26 -3.90 2.76 -2.79
CA GLN A 26 -4.85 3.33 -3.72
C GLN A 26 -4.51 2.87 -5.13
N TRP A 27 -5.47 2.18 -5.74
CA TRP A 27 -5.41 1.75 -7.13
C TRP A 27 -5.78 2.91 -8.04
N LEU A 28 -4.97 3.13 -9.07
CA LEU A 28 -5.19 4.17 -10.08
C LEU A 28 -5.98 3.65 -11.29
N GLU A 29 -5.96 2.33 -11.48
CA GLU A 29 -6.65 1.61 -12.53
C GLU A 29 -7.57 0.55 -11.92
N ASP A 30 -8.54 0.10 -12.70
CA ASP A 30 -9.40 -1.02 -12.30
C ASP A 30 -8.57 -2.29 -12.03
N ALA A 31 -8.70 -2.85 -10.82
CA ALA A 31 -7.84 -3.92 -10.35
C ALA A 31 -8.03 -5.23 -11.13
N GLU A 32 -9.26 -5.55 -11.53
CA GLU A 32 -9.60 -6.78 -12.27
C GLU A 32 -9.11 -6.71 -13.73
N THR A 33 -9.03 -5.49 -14.26
CA THR A 33 -8.42 -5.20 -15.56
C THR A 33 -6.90 -5.27 -15.48
N ALA A 34 -6.28 -4.57 -14.52
CA ALA A 34 -4.84 -4.38 -14.43
C ALA A 34 -4.06 -5.57 -13.84
N CYS A 35 -4.70 -6.46 -13.07
CA CYS A 35 -3.99 -7.52 -12.35
C CYS A 35 -4.59 -8.90 -12.57
N ALA A 36 -3.75 -9.86 -12.98
CA ALA A 36 -4.16 -11.23 -13.23
C ALA A 36 -4.68 -11.95 -11.96
N GLU A 37 -4.14 -11.66 -10.77
CA GLU A 37 -4.61 -12.26 -9.51
C GLU A 37 -6.04 -11.82 -9.19
N PHE A 38 -6.35 -10.53 -9.34
CA PHE A 38 -7.70 -10.01 -9.13
C PHE A 38 -8.67 -10.54 -10.17
N ARG A 39 -8.24 -10.66 -11.44
CA ARG A 39 -9.07 -11.26 -12.50
C ARG A 39 -9.39 -12.72 -12.23
N ALA A 40 -8.42 -13.49 -11.74
CA ALA A 40 -8.63 -14.88 -11.34
C ALA A 40 -9.59 -14.97 -10.15
N ALA A 41 -9.40 -14.15 -9.12
CA ALA A 41 -10.29 -14.08 -7.97
C ALA A 41 -11.74 -13.72 -8.38
N ALA A 42 -11.91 -12.77 -9.30
CA ALA A 42 -13.20 -12.37 -9.83
C ALA A 42 -13.88 -13.51 -10.61
N ALA A 43 -13.12 -14.27 -11.40
CA ALA A 43 -13.61 -15.46 -12.10
C ALA A 43 -14.08 -16.57 -11.13
N ASP A 44 -13.43 -16.66 -9.96
CA ASP A 44 -13.83 -17.55 -8.86
C ASP A 44 -14.95 -16.96 -7.98
N GLY A 45 -15.52 -15.80 -8.36
CA GLY A 45 -16.65 -15.15 -7.68
C GLY A 45 -16.28 -14.19 -6.56
N THR A 46 -14.98 -13.90 -6.36
CA THR A 46 -14.49 -12.93 -5.37
C THR A 46 -14.16 -11.60 -6.04
N HIS A 47 -15.07 -10.63 -5.93
CA HIS A 47 -14.86 -9.28 -6.47
C HIS A 47 -13.66 -8.59 -5.81
N SER A 48 -12.92 -7.81 -6.61
CA SER A 48 -11.70 -7.10 -6.18
C SER A 48 -11.87 -6.22 -4.94
N MET A 49 -13.06 -5.65 -4.73
CA MET A 49 -13.38 -4.86 -3.54
C MET A 49 -13.23 -5.61 -2.21
N TYR A 50 -13.28 -6.95 -2.22
CA TYR A 50 -13.10 -7.78 -1.04
C TYR A 50 -11.65 -8.25 -0.85
N VAL A 51 -10.78 -7.99 -1.82
CA VAL A 51 -9.37 -8.37 -1.79
C VAL A 51 -8.56 -7.15 -1.39
N ARG A 52 -7.80 -7.26 -0.29
CA ARG A 52 -7.05 -6.13 0.29
C ARG A 52 -5.97 -5.61 -0.66
N THR A 53 -5.25 -6.52 -1.32
CA THR A 53 -4.19 -6.27 -2.29
C THR A 53 -3.83 -7.59 -2.98
N CYS A 54 -3.11 -7.57 -4.11
CA CYS A 54 -2.55 -8.80 -4.67
C CYS A 54 -1.25 -9.18 -3.92
N GLY A 55 -0.96 -10.49 -3.87
CA GLY A 55 0.16 -11.02 -3.10
C GLY A 55 1.51 -10.50 -3.60
N ALA A 56 1.66 -10.35 -4.92
CA ALA A 56 2.88 -9.78 -5.51
C ALA A 56 3.10 -8.30 -5.15
N LEU A 57 2.03 -7.49 -5.07
CA LEU A 57 2.15 -6.10 -4.66
C LEU A 57 2.54 -5.99 -3.18
N GLY A 58 2.01 -6.84 -2.32
CA GLY A 58 2.43 -6.91 -0.91
C GLY A 58 3.94 -7.12 -0.78
N LYS A 59 4.51 -8.08 -1.52
CA LYS A 59 5.96 -8.32 -1.55
C LYS A 59 6.74 -7.12 -2.09
N SER A 60 6.26 -6.51 -3.17
CA SER A 60 6.90 -5.32 -3.77
C SER A 60 6.95 -4.14 -2.80
N ILE A 61 5.91 -3.98 -1.97
CA ILE A 61 5.85 -2.96 -0.91
C ILE A 61 6.86 -3.28 0.19
N ASP A 62 6.92 -4.54 0.66
CA ASP A 62 7.85 -4.94 1.72
C ASP A 62 9.32 -4.81 1.26
N GLU A 63 9.63 -5.16 0.01
CA GLU A 63 10.94 -4.92 -0.61
C GLU A 63 11.27 -3.42 -0.69
N ALA A 64 10.31 -2.59 -1.10
CA ALA A 64 10.49 -1.14 -1.15
C ALA A 64 10.78 -0.55 0.25
N VAL A 65 10.18 -1.09 1.30
CA VAL A 65 10.47 -0.70 2.69
C VAL A 65 11.87 -1.16 3.10
N ALA A 66 12.22 -2.41 2.83
CA ALA A 66 13.53 -2.98 3.18
C ALA A 66 14.69 -2.23 2.49
N GLU A 67 14.48 -1.77 1.27
CA GLU A 67 15.45 -0.96 0.52
C GLU A 67 15.44 0.54 0.88
N GLY A 68 14.55 0.97 1.78
CA GLY A 68 14.40 2.37 2.17
C GLY A 68 13.78 3.28 1.09
N ARG A 69 13.22 2.71 0.02
CA ARG A 69 12.50 3.46 -1.02
C ARG A 69 11.11 3.91 -0.57
N LEU A 70 10.48 3.16 0.34
CA LEU A 70 9.21 3.47 0.97
C LEU A 70 9.41 3.59 2.48
N GLY A 71 9.14 4.76 3.05
CA GLY A 71 9.21 4.97 4.49
C GLY A 71 7.88 4.71 5.18
N GLU A 72 7.92 4.38 6.48
CA GLU A 72 6.72 4.43 7.31
C GLU A 72 6.34 5.90 7.58
N SER A 73 5.09 6.28 7.29
CA SER A 73 4.53 7.58 7.62
C SER A 73 3.76 7.49 8.93
N TYR A 74 3.91 8.51 9.77
CA TYR A 74 3.15 8.69 10.98
C TYR A 74 2.24 9.90 10.81
N ARG A 75 0.94 9.70 11.06
CA ARG A 75 0.00 10.81 11.05
C ARG A 75 0.10 11.52 12.39
N THR A 76 0.57 12.76 12.37
CA THR A 76 0.51 13.64 13.54
C THR A 76 -0.85 14.33 13.52
N VAL A 77 -1.61 14.16 14.61
CA VAL A 77 -2.82 14.96 14.82
C VAL A 77 -2.43 16.14 15.70
N PRO A 78 -2.73 17.39 15.29
CA PRO A 78 -2.49 18.53 16.16
C PRO A 78 -3.38 18.38 17.39
N VAL A 79 -2.75 18.16 18.55
CA VAL A 79 -3.43 18.31 19.85
C VAL A 79 -3.58 19.80 20.09
N ALA A 80 -4.82 20.24 20.35
CA ALA A 80 -5.09 21.63 20.72
C ALA A 80 -4.24 21.99 21.96
N GLY A 81 -3.29 22.90 21.77
CA GLY A 81 -2.37 23.37 22.83
C GLY A 81 -0.98 22.69 22.87
N SER A 82 -0.67 21.75 21.99
CA SER A 82 0.70 21.16 21.90
C SER A 82 1.60 21.98 20.97
N THR A 83 2.78 22.35 21.46
CA THR A 83 3.88 22.96 20.67
C THR A 83 5.02 21.97 20.39
N ASP A 84 4.89 20.69 20.72
CA ASP A 84 6.00 19.74 20.66
C ASP A 84 6.24 19.17 19.25
N GLU A 85 7.51 19.12 18.85
CA GLU A 85 7.97 18.57 17.57
C GLU A 85 8.02 17.04 17.65
N VAL A 86 7.36 16.36 16.71
CA VAL A 86 7.19 14.91 16.74
C VAL A 86 8.48 14.19 16.33
N ARG A 87 9.09 13.46 17.28
CA ARG A 87 10.19 12.53 16.97
C ARG A 87 9.63 11.21 16.40
N PRO A 88 10.16 10.69 15.28
CA PRO A 88 9.83 9.34 14.82
C PRO A 88 10.32 8.29 15.82
N TYR A 89 9.56 7.20 15.98
CA TYR A 89 10.03 6.04 16.73
C TYR A 89 11.24 5.43 16.01
N SER A 90 12.34 5.30 16.75
CA SER A 90 13.60 4.67 16.30
C SER A 90 13.49 3.16 16.21
#